data_AF-A0A1Q5EJ86-F1
#
_entry.id   AF-A0A1Q5EJ86-F1
#
_cell.length_a   1.000
_cell.length_b   1.000
_cell.length_c   1.000
_cell.angle_alpha   90.00
_cell.angle_beta   90.00
_cell.angle_gamma   90.00
#
_symmetry.space_group_name_H-M   'P 1'
#
loop_
_entity.id
_entity.type
_entity.pdbx_description
1 polymer ?
#
loop_
_entity_poly.entity_id
_entity_poly.type
_entity_poly.pdbx_seq_one_letter_code
_entity_poly.pdbx_strand_id
1 'polypeptide(L)' 'MHPIPLLCPRCGEPQQVVHIDDPHNPIRVVHTETGRESCEPAPGDQSAGDQSSTTSRQDS' A
#
# COMPACT_ATOMS: atom_id res chain seq x y z
N MET A 1 -7.55 -0.02 28.56
CA MET A 1 -6.78 0.64 27.49
C MET A 1 -7.52 0.44 26.19
N HIS A 2 -7.74 1.50 25.41
CA HIS A 2 -8.25 1.36 24.05
C HIS A 2 -7.05 1.19 23.12
N PRO A 3 -6.99 0.16 22.26
CA PRO A 3 -5.91 0.00 21.31
C PRO A 3 -5.90 1.19 20.33
N ILE A 4 -4.70 1.69 20.03
CA ILE A 4 -4.53 2.70 18.98
C ILE A 4 -4.80 2.02 17.64
N PRO A 5 -5.71 2.55 16.80
CA PRO A 5 -6.02 1.92 15.52
C PRO A 5 -4.81 1.99 14.59
N LEU A 6 -4.58 0.90 13.86
CA LEU A 6 -3.64 0.89 12.74
C LEU A 6 -4.30 1.65 11.59
N LEU A 7 -3.62 2.63 11.02
CA LEU A 7 -4.13 3.45 9.93
C LEU A 7 -3.26 3.25 8.69
N CYS A 8 -3.89 3.18 7.52
CA CYS A 8 -3.19 3.12 6.26
C CYS A 8 -2.41 4.43 6.03
N PRO A 9 -1.08 4.40 5.84
CA PRO A 9 -0.30 5.61 5.65
C PRO A 9 -0.59 6.33 4.32
N ARG A 10 -1.33 5.69 3.40
CA ARG A 10 -1.67 6.24 2.09
C ARG A 10 -3.01 6.97 2.07
N CYS A 11 -4.04 6.40 2.69
CA CYS A 11 -5.40 6.96 2.65
C CYS A 11 -5.98 7.32 4.02
N GLY A 12 -5.30 7.00 5.13
CA GLY A 12 -5.78 7.26 6.49
C GLY A 12 -6.84 6.27 7.00
N GLU A 13 -7.28 5.32 6.17
CA GLU A 13 -8.33 4.37 6.53
C GLU A 13 -7.85 3.31 7.55
N PRO A 14 -8.72 2.83 8.45
CA PRO A 14 -8.38 1.79 9.42
C PRO A 14 -7.90 0.49 8.76
N GLN A 15 -6.82 -0.07 9.30
CA GLN A 15 -6.23 -1.33 8.88
C GLN A 15 -6.25 -2.37 10.00
N GLN A 16 -6.21 -3.63 9.60
CA GLN A 16 -6.08 -4.77 10.49
C GLN A 16 -5.02 -5.75 9.99
N VAL A 17 -4.36 -6.42 10.94
CA VAL A 17 -3.45 -7.53 10.68
C VAL A 17 -4.25 -8.82 10.63
N VAL A 18 -4.09 -9.60 9.56
CA VAL A 18 -4.74 -10.90 9.37
C VAL A 18 -3.65 -11.96 9.30
N HIS A 19 -3.81 -12.99 10.10
CA HIS A 19 -2.98 -14.19 10.02
C HIS A 19 -3.62 -15.15 9.02
N ILE A 20 -2.82 -15.60 8.05
CA ILE A 20 -3.28 -16.53 7.02
C ILE A 20 -2.47 -17.82 7.09
N ASP A 21 -3.08 -18.92 6.65
CA ASP A 21 -2.43 -20.23 6.57
C ASP A 21 -1.61 -20.33 5.28
N ASP A 22 -0.60 -19.45 5.15
CA ASP A 22 0.43 -19.49 4.12
C ASP A 22 1.80 -19.57 4.81
N PRO A 23 2.55 -20.68 4.65
CA PRO A 23 3.88 -20.84 5.23
C PRO A 23 4.89 -19.76 4.80
N HIS A 24 4.70 -19.15 3.63
CA HIS A 24 5.62 -18.13 3.10
C HIS A 24 5.20 -16.71 3.48
N ASN A 25 3.90 -16.44 3.59
CA ASN A 25 3.36 -15.12 3.94
C ASN A 25 2.28 -15.23 5.02
N PRO A 26 2.63 -15.61 6.26
CA PRO A 26 1.65 -15.92 7.29
C PRO A 26 0.88 -14.69 7.82
N ILE A 27 1.25 -13.48 7.39
CA ILE A 27 0.69 -12.22 7.85
C ILE A 27 0.37 -11.33 6.66
N ARG A 28 -0.83 -10.75 6.64
CA ARG A 28 -1.26 -9.71 5.71
C ARG A 28 -1.83 -8.52 6.45
N VAL A 29 -1.67 -7.32 5.90
CA VAL A 29 -2.26 -6.09 6.44
C VAL A 29 -3.25 -5.55 5.43
N VAL A 30 -4.53 -5.50 5.82
CA VAL A 30 -5.62 -5.12 4.93
C VAL A 30 -6.41 -3.96 5.52
N HIS A 31 -7.09 -3.20 4.66
CA HIS A 31 -8.11 -2.25 5.13
C HIS A 31 -9.23 -3.03 5.81
N THR A 32 -9.67 -2.51 6.95
CA THR A 32 -10.70 -3.15 7.79
C THR A 32 -12.02 -3.26 7.04
N GLU A 33 -12.37 -2.24 6.25
CA GLU A 33 -13.63 -2.21 5.52
C GLU A 33 -13.62 -3.05 4.23
N THR A 34 -12.55 -2.97 3.44
CA THR A 34 -12.53 -3.61 2.11
C THR A 34 -11.88 -4.99 2.10
N GLY A 35 -11.11 -5.34 3.14
CA GLY A 35 -10.32 -6.57 3.17
C GLY A 35 -9.18 -6.60 2.14
N ARG A 36 -8.87 -5.47 1.50
CA ARG A 36 -7.82 -5.36 0.47
C ARG A 36 -6.58 -4.66 1.00
N GLU A 37 -5.42 -5.07 0.51
CA GLU A 37 -4.12 -4.46 0.83
C GLU A 37 -3.92 -3.14 0.05
N SER A 38 -4.42 -3.10 -1.18
CA SER A 38 -4.38 -1.92 -2.04
C SER A 38 -5.38 -0.87 -1.57
N CYS A 39 -4.92 0.38 -1.47
CA CYS A 39 -5.83 1.52 -1.53
C CYS A 39 -6.40 1.56 -2.94
N GLU A 40 -7.72 1.63 -3.09
CA GLU A 40 -8.24 2.10 -4.38
C GLU A 40 -7.72 3.53 -4.56
N PRO A 41 -7.18 3.90 -5.73
CA PRO A 41 -6.86 5.29 -5.98
C PRO A 41 -8.16 6.06 -5.82
N ALA A 42 -8.21 6.98 -4.86
CA ALA A 42 -9.25 7.99 -4.86
C ALA A 42 -9.25 8.60 -6.28
N PRO A 43 -10.41 8.82 -6.92
CA PRO A 43 -10.46 9.49 -8.22
C PRO A 43 -9.82 10.88 -8.07
N GLY A 44 -8.53 11.00 -8.36
CA GLY A 44 -7.72 12.20 -8.11
C GLY A 44 -6.25 11.96 -7.77
N ASP A 45 -5.84 10.81 -7.21
CA ASP A 45 -4.45 10.63 -6.76
C ASP A 45 -3.57 9.98 -7.84
N GLN A 46 -3.18 10.79 -8.82
CA GLN A 46 -2.06 10.48 -9.71
C GLN A 46 -0.74 10.83 -8.99
N SER A 47 -0.37 10.06 -7.97
CA SER A 47 1.03 10.01 -7.56
C SER A 47 1.77 9.13 -8.57
N ALA A 48 2.06 9.74 -9.71
CA ALA A 48 3.00 9.24 -10.71
C ALA A 48 4.36 9.05 -10.03
N GLY A 49 4.66 7.81 -9.67
CA GLY A 49 6.02 7.36 -9.41
C GLY A 49 6.79 7.40 -10.73
N ASP A 50 7.38 8.57 -10.95
CA ASP A 50 8.42 8.90 -11.92
C ASP A 50 9.42 7.74 -12.13
N GLN A 51 9.18 6.93 -13.16
CA GLN A 51 10.25 6.16 -13.80
C GLN A 51 10.82 7.02 -14.92
N SER A 52 11.55 8.07 -14.56
CA SER A 52 12.44 8.76 -15.48
C SER A 52 13.63 7.85 -15.81
N SER A 53 13.37 6.81 -16.60
CA SER A 53 14.39 6.01 -17.29
C SER A 53 14.62 6.55 -18.70
N THR A 54 14.92 7.85 -18.82
CA THR A 54 15.50 8.42 -20.04
C THR A 54 17.01 8.28 -19.98
N THR A 55 17.51 7.08 -20.28
CA THR A 55 18.91 6.96 -20.71
C THR A 55 18.99 7.57 -22.10
N SER A 56 19.59 8.75 -22.20
CA SER A 56 19.90 9.36 -23.49
C SER A 56 21.09 10.30 -23.34
N ARG A 57 22.18 9.88 -24.01
CA ARG A 57 23.33 10.64 -24.52
C ARG A 57 24.54 10.74 -23.58
N GLN A 58 25.63 10.06 -23.95
CA GLN A 58 26.81 10.69 -24.57
C GLN A 58 27.96 9.68 -24.73
N ASP A 59 28.33 9.38 -25.98
CA ASP A 59 29.64 8.83 -26.39
C ASP A 59 29.70 8.91 -27.93
N SER A 60 30.73 9.40 -28.63
CA SER A 60 31.83 10.31 -28.31
C SER A 60 32.36 10.86 -29.65
#